data_AF-A0A061S1F3-F1
#
_entry.id   AF-A0A061S1F3-F1
#
_cell.length_a   1.000
_cell.length_b   1.000
_cell.length_c   1.000
_cell.angle_alpha   90.00
_cell.angle_beta   90.00
_cell.angle_gamma   90.00
#
_symmetry.space_group_name_H-M   'P 1'
#
loop_
_entity.id
_entity.type
_entity.pdbx_description
1 polymer ?
#
loop_
_entity_poly.entity_id
_entity_poly.type
_entity_poly.pdbx_seq_one_letter_code
_entity_poly.pdbx_strand_id
1 'polypeptide(L)'
;MASVNVIGFSPSLARAAISRKGNINSDKVFSRPCRHTRVLPGVGSTNRLSDKGYSRIQAKNTTEETEDANKGIFQLLGMKGAGDTDDKLKIRIQLMKPVTWVPLIWGVLCGAAASGHFEWTPENVAKSALCMTMSGPLLTGYTQTINDYFDREIDAINEPYRPIPSGKISEAEVVTQFLLLLTGGIGVASAALDVWAGHDFPVMTLLAVFGSFISYIYSAPPLKLKQSGWAGNYALGSSYIALPWWAGQALFGTLTADVMVLTVLYSLAGLGIAIVNDFKSIEGDRALGLQSLPVAFGVEGAKWICVSTIDVTQLGVAAYLEFGRRCSSASSSRRCTSSTPTSSPTRSRTTSSTRRRRSPSSCLGC
;
A
#
# COMPACT_ATOMS: atom_id res chain seq x y z
N MET A 1 -13.68 -30.05 -5.18
CA MET A 1 -12.32 -30.50 -4.80
C MET A 1 -11.31 -29.67 -5.59
N ALA A 2 -10.71 -28.69 -4.90
CA ALA A 2 -9.45 -27.99 -5.19
C ALA A 2 -9.47 -26.76 -4.27
N SER A 3 -8.90 -26.94 -3.08
CA SER A 3 -8.92 -25.99 -1.97
C SER A 3 -7.88 -24.89 -2.20
N VAL A 4 -8.30 -23.63 -2.22
CA VAL A 4 -7.38 -22.48 -2.13
C VAL A 4 -7.31 -22.07 -0.66
N ASN A 5 -6.17 -22.39 -0.03
CA ASN A 5 -5.84 -22.00 1.33
C ASN A 5 -5.61 -20.48 1.38
N VAL A 6 -6.59 -19.75 1.93
CA VAL A 6 -6.40 -18.36 2.35
C VAL A 6 -5.61 -18.38 3.65
N ILE A 7 -4.46 -17.73 3.66
CA ILE A 7 -3.59 -17.57 4.82
C ILE A 7 -4.37 -16.81 5.90
N GLY A 8 -4.92 -17.55 6.87
CA GLY A 8 -5.57 -17.00 8.05
C GLY A 8 -4.55 -16.44 9.02
N PHE A 9 -4.65 -15.15 9.31
CA PHE A 9 -3.98 -14.53 10.45
C PHE A 9 -4.59 -15.10 11.75
N SER A 10 -3.82 -15.91 12.47
CA SER A 10 -4.25 -16.49 13.75
C SER A 10 -4.10 -15.45 14.90
N PRO A 11 -5.11 -15.27 15.77
CA PRO A 11 -5.09 -14.28 16.87
C PRO A 11 -4.05 -14.53 17.98
N SER A 12 -3.25 -15.60 17.89
CA SER A 12 -2.31 -16.01 18.93
C SER A 12 -1.02 -15.19 18.98
N LEU A 13 -0.62 -14.53 17.90
CA LEU A 13 0.59 -13.69 17.83
C LEU A 13 0.45 -12.36 18.58
N ALA A 14 -0.78 -11.84 18.73
CA ALA A 14 -1.03 -10.60 19.48
C ALA A 14 -0.88 -10.76 21.01
N ARG A 15 -0.92 -11.98 21.55
CA ARG A 15 -0.75 -12.24 23.00
C ARG A 15 0.70 -12.43 23.43
N ALA A 16 1.62 -12.70 22.52
CA ALA A 16 3.03 -12.96 22.87
C ALA A 16 3.84 -11.67 23.10
N ALA A 17 3.37 -10.52 22.64
CA ALA A 17 4.10 -9.24 22.71
C ALA A 17 3.89 -8.45 24.03
N ILE A 18 3.08 -8.93 24.97
CA ILE A 18 2.69 -8.17 26.18
C ILE A 18 3.31 -8.71 27.49
N SER A 19 4.05 -9.83 27.47
CA SER A 19 4.66 -10.36 28.70
C SER A 19 6.16 -10.59 28.55
N ARG A 20 6.95 -9.56 28.86
CA ARG A 20 8.29 -9.63 29.49
C ARG A 20 8.90 -8.23 29.67
N LYS A 21 8.46 -7.53 30.72
CA LYS A 21 9.31 -6.62 31.49
C LYS A 21 9.05 -6.89 32.97
N GLY A 22 9.93 -7.70 33.56
CA GLY A 22 9.96 -8.04 34.98
C GLY A 22 11.40 -7.96 35.45
N ASN A 23 11.68 -6.86 36.14
CA ASN A 23 12.91 -6.43 36.80
C ASN A 23 13.49 -7.47 37.77
N ILE A 24 14.79 -7.79 37.73
CA ILE A 24 15.56 -8.20 38.94
C ILE A 24 17.00 -7.68 38.82
N ASN A 25 17.33 -6.83 39.79
CA ASN A 25 18.65 -6.32 40.14
C ASN A 25 19.13 -7.13 41.37
N SER A 26 20.36 -7.63 41.39
CA SER A 26 21.02 -8.07 42.64
C SER A 26 22.52 -8.33 42.45
N ASP A 27 23.32 -7.37 42.91
CA ASP A 27 24.70 -7.57 43.35
C ASP A 27 24.75 -8.29 44.71
N LYS A 28 25.73 -9.21 44.88
CA LYS A 28 26.51 -9.58 46.09
C LYS A 28 27.17 -10.96 45.88
N VAL A 29 28.50 -11.11 45.76
CA VAL A 29 29.57 -11.10 46.80
C VAL A 29 29.80 -12.48 47.47
N PHE A 30 31.08 -12.90 47.54
CA PHE A 30 31.73 -14.07 48.23
C PHE A 30 31.66 -15.46 47.55
N SER A 31 32.68 -16.34 47.48
CA SER A 31 34.11 -16.36 47.88
C SER A 31 34.79 -17.73 47.61
N ARG A 32 35.99 -17.73 46.95
CA ARG A 32 37.25 -18.51 47.22
C ARG A 32 37.28 -20.10 47.13
N PRO A 33 38.45 -20.81 47.22
CA PRO A 33 39.43 -21.07 46.13
C PRO A 33 40.11 -22.50 46.12
N CYS A 34 41.15 -22.71 45.26
CA CYS A 34 42.24 -23.73 45.29
C CYS A 34 41.90 -25.21 44.89
N ARG A 35 42.76 -26.07 44.28
CA ARG A 35 44.22 -26.11 43.99
C ARG A 35 44.58 -27.29 43.04
N HIS A 36 45.79 -27.23 42.45
CA HIS A 36 46.69 -28.33 41.95
C HIS A 36 46.32 -29.05 40.62
N THR A 37 47.21 -29.39 39.68
CA THR A 37 48.68 -29.62 39.66
C THR A 37 49.27 -29.57 38.22
N ARG A 38 50.61 -29.52 38.17
CA ARG A 38 51.61 -29.22 37.09
C ARG A 38 51.99 -30.41 36.18
N VAL A 39 52.31 -30.19 34.88
CA VAL A 39 53.42 -30.82 34.09
C VAL A 39 53.84 -29.90 32.89
N LEU A 40 55.16 -29.81 32.59
CA LEU A 40 55.84 -29.02 31.53
C LEU A 40 56.21 -29.90 30.27
N PRO A 41 57.15 -29.53 29.36
CA PRO A 41 56.89 -28.91 28.04
C PRO A 41 57.44 -29.73 26.84
N GLY A 42 57.08 -29.38 25.58
CA GLY A 42 57.85 -29.86 24.42
C GLY A 42 57.20 -29.75 23.03
N VAL A 43 57.80 -28.88 22.20
CA VAL A 43 58.04 -29.00 20.73
C VAL A 43 56.87 -28.94 19.74
N GLY A 44 56.79 -27.78 19.06
CA GLY A 44 56.64 -27.63 17.60
C GLY A 44 55.44 -28.24 16.89
N SER A 45 54.45 -27.42 16.52
CA SER A 45 53.60 -27.68 15.33
C SER A 45 52.85 -26.43 14.89
N THR A 46 53.06 -26.08 13.62
CA THR A 46 52.21 -25.34 12.68
C THR A 46 50.99 -24.58 13.21
N ASN A 47 50.92 -23.27 12.88
CA ASN A 47 49.72 -22.44 12.96
C ASN A 47 48.55 -23.11 12.19
N ARG A 48 47.80 -23.96 12.87
CA ARG A 48 46.51 -24.46 12.42
C ARG A 48 45.48 -23.65 13.20
N LEU A 49 44.99 -22.57 12.60
CA LEU A 49 43.76 -21.92 13.06
C LEU A 49 42.73 -23.05 13.20
N SER A 50 42.35 -23.31 14.45
CA SER A 50 41.34 -24.32 14.81
C SER A 50 40.12 -24.18 13.88
N ASP A 51 39.57 -25.29 13.38
CA ASP A 51 38.36 -25.30 12.54
C ASP A 51 37.20 -24.53 13.20
N LYS A 52 37.18 -24.43 14.54
CA LYS A 52 36.23 -23.61 15.31
C LYS A 52 36.48 -22.11 15.18
N GLY A 53 37.72 -21.68 14.99
CA GLY A 53 38.10 -20.30 14.72
C GLY A 53 37.73 -19.88 13.29
N TYR A 54 38.01 -20.73 12.29
CA TYR A 54 37.67 -20.45 10.89
C TYR A 54 36.15 -20.41 10.66
N SER A 55 35.41 -21.37 11.21
CA SER A 55 33.93 -21.38 11.16
C SER A 55 33.28 -20.21 11.90
N ARG A 56 33.86 -19.76 13.02
CA ARG A 56 33.39 -18.57 13.75
C ARG A 56 33.68 -17.27 13.00
N ILE A 57 34.80 -17.19 12.28
CA ILE A 57 35.14 -16.04 11.42
C ILE A 57 34.21 -16.02 10.20
N GLN A 58 33.95 -17.16 9.54
CA GLN A 58 32.99 -17.21 8.45
C GLN A 58 31.57 -16.87 8.90
N ALA A 59 31.10 -17.44 10.01
CA ALA A 59 29.78 -17.11 10.54
C ALA A 59 29.65 -15.63 10.90
N LYS A 60 30.71 -15.01 11.46
CA LYS A 60 30.73 -13.59 11.78
C LYS A 60 30.73 -12.73 10.51
N ASN A 61 31.56 -13.04 9.52
CA ASN A 61 31.62 -12.33 8.25
C ASN A 61 30.29 -12.45 7.48
N THR A 62 29.69 -13.64 7.42
CA THR A 62 28.38 -13.82 6.77
C THR A 62 27.27 -13.06 7.50
N THR A 63 27.33 -12.97 8.84
CA THR A 63 26.35 -12.19 9.62
C THR A 63 26.53 -10.68 9.38
N GLU A 64 27.77 -10.19 9.37
CA GLU A 64 28.09 -8.78 9.09
C GLU A 64 27.73 -8.39 7.64
N GLU A 65 28.06 -9.23 6.66
CA GLU A 65 27.67 -9.03 5.25
C GLU A 65 26.15 -9.04 5.06
N THR A 66 25.44 -9.94 5.77
CA THR A 66 23.97 -9.99 5.72
C THR A 66 23.34 -8.79 6.40
N GLU A 67 23.91 -8.32 7.51
CA GLU A 67 23.46 -7.10 8.20
C GLU A 67 23.70 -5.86 7.35
N ASP A 68 24.85 -5.72 6.71
CA ASP A 68 25.16 -4.57 5.88
C ASP A 68 24.38 -4.58 4.54
N ALA A 69 24.16 -5.76 3.95
CA ALA A 69 23.25 -5.91 2.82
C ALA A 69 21.80 -5.52 3.19
N ASN A 70 21.32 -5.96 4.36
CA ASN A 70 20.01 -5.59 4.85
C ASN A 70 19.91 -4.08 5.12
N LYS A 71 20.93 -3.44 5.72
CA LYS A 71 20.97 -1.99 5.91
C LYS A 71 20.91 -1.23 4.58
N GLY A 72 21.59 -1.72 3.54
CA GLY A 72 21.54 -1.15 2.19
C GLY A 72 20.17 -1.30 1.52
N ILE A 73 19.48 -2.42 1.73
CA ILE A 73 18.12 -2.64 1.24
C ILE A 73 17.12 -1.76 2.00
N PHE A 74 17.20 -1.71 3.33
CA PHE A 74 16.36 -0.84 4.16
C PHE A 74 16.54 0.64 3.80
N GLN A 75 17.77 1.03 3.46
CA GLN A 75 18.08 2.36 2.94
C GLN A 75 17.37 2.64 1.62
N LEU A 76 17.52 1.76 0.63
CA LEU A 76 16.89 1.94 -0.67
C LEU A 76 15.37 2.03 -0.56
N LEU A 77 14.79 1.28 0.40
CA LEU A 77 13.35 1.24 0.66
C LEU A 77 12.84 2.42 1.51
N GLY A 78 13.73 3.28 2.03
CA GLY A 78 13.36 4.42 2.88
C GLY A 78 12.89 4.02 4.28
N MET A 79 13.38 2.90 4.81
CA MET A 79 13.03 2.39 6.15
C MET A 79 13.99 2.91 7.23
N LYS A 80 13.52 2.98 8.49
CA LYS A 80 14.37 3.37 9.64
C LYS A 80 15.52 2.38 9.83
N GLY A 81 16.72 2.88 10.13
CA GLY A 81 17.94 2.06 10.31
C GLY A 81 18.79 1.86 9.05
N ALA A 82 18.54 2.64 8.00
CA ALA A 82 19.33 2.71 6.78
C ALA A 82 20.82 3.02 7.04
N GLY A 83 21.71 2.38 6.28
CA GLY A 83 23.14 2.72 6.26
C GLY A 83 23.38 4.15 5.74
N ASP A 84 24.53 4.74 6.08
CA ASP A 84 24.90 6.06 5.55
C ASP A 84 25.45 5.93 4.12
N THR A 85 25.09 6.83 3.20
CA THR A 85 25.64 6.89 1.84
C THR A 85 25.71 8.31 1.30
N ASP A 86 26.78 8.59 0.56
CA ASP A 86 26.99 9.84 -0.17
C ASP A 86 26.55 9.75 -1.64
N ASP A 87 26.07 8.58 -2.09
CA ASP A 87 25.59 8.39 -3.46
C ASP A 87 24.26 9.13 -3.67
N LYS A 88 24.33 10.21 -4.46
CA LYS A 88 23.18 11.05 -4.79
C LYS A 88 22.02 10.26 -5.40
N LEU A 89 22.27 9.26 -6.25
CA LEU A 89 21.17 8.50 -6.87
C LEU A 89 20.41 7.68 -5.82
N LYS A 90 21.13 7.03 -4.90
CA LYS A 90 20.53 6.29 -3.79
C LYS A 90 19.72 7.20 -2.88
N ILE A 91 20.24 8.39 -2.58
CA ILE A 91 19.52 9.41 -1.79
C ILE A 91 18.19 9.80 -2.49
N ARG A 92 18.23 10.05 -3.80
CA ARG A 92 17.02 10.39 -4.56
C ARG A 92 15.98 9.29 -4.51
N ILE A 93 16.39 8.03 -4.69
CA ILE A 93 15.49 6.86 -4.60
C ILE A 93 14.95 6.71 -3.17
N GLN A 94 15.80 6.89 -2.16
CA GLN A 94 15.41 6.83 -0.74
C GLN A 94 14.31 7.85 -0.41
N LEU A 95 14.39 9.08 -0.93
CA LEU A 95 13.35 10.11 -0.74
C LEU A 95 11.99 9.71 -1.32
N MET A 96 11.97 8.86 -2.35
CA MET A 96 10.74 8.36 -2.96
C MET A 96 10.09 7.23 -2.17
N LYS A 97 10.76 6.71 -1.13
CA LYS A 97 10.36 5.60 -0.25
C LYS A 97 9.70 4.44 -1.00
N PRO A 98 10.46 3.64 -1.78
CA PRO A 98 9.93 2.61 -2.67
C PRO A 98 9.03 1.55 -2.03
N VAL A 99 9.16 1.31 -0.72
CA VAL A 99 8.24 0.45 0.04
C VAL A 99 6.79 0.90 -0.09
N THR A 100 6.57 2.21 -0.28
CA THR A 100 5.24 2.81 -0.41
C THR A 100 4.61 2.58 -1.79
N TRP A 101 5.35 2.07 -2.79
CA TRP A 101 4.81 1.85 -4.13
C TRP A 101 3.99 0.56 -4.24
N VAL A 102 4.26 -0.42 -3.37
CA VAL A 102 3.64 -1.75 -3.39
C VAL A 102 2.10 -1.69 -3.32
N PRO A 103 1.47 -0.89 -2.44
CA PRO A 103 0.02 -0.79 -2.41
C PRO A 103 -0.57 -0.16 -3.69
N LEU A 104 0.14 0.79 -4.31
CA LEU A 104 -0.34 1.44 -5.54
C LEU A 104 -0.29 0.48 -6.73
N ILE A 105 0.75 -0.33 -6.81
CA ILE A 105 0.89 -1.42 -7.79
C ILE A 105 -0.32 -2.36 -7.67
N TRP A 106 -0.65 -2.77 -6.45
CA TRP A 106 -1.79 -3.65 -6.20
C TRP A 106 -3.13 -2.97 -6.54
N GLY A 107 -3.30 -1.70 -6.16
CA GLY A 107 -4.50 -0.93 -6.47
C GLY A 107 -4.76 -0.81 -7.98
N VAL A 108 -3.72 -0.54 -8.78
CA VAL A 108 -3.83 -0.50 -10.25
C VAL A 108 -4.26 -1.85 -10.81
N LEU A 109 -3.67 -2.94 -10.34
CA LEU A 109 -4.05 -4.29 -10.78
C LEU A 109 -5.48 -4.65 -10.38
N CYS A 110 -5.92 -4.29 -9.17
CA CYS A 110 -7.29 -4.48 -8.74
C CYS A 110 -8.28 -3.68 -9.60
N GLY A 111 -7.97 -2.42 -9.92
CA GLY A 111 -8.77 -1.61 -10.84
C GLY A 111 -8.84 -2.20 -12.24
N ALA A 112 -7.70 -2.64 -12.78
CA ALA A 112 -7.63 -3.30 -14.08
C ALA A 112 -8.46 -4.59 -14.11
N ALA A 113 -8.38 -5.43 -13.08
CA ALA A 113 -9.20 -6.63 -12.97
C ALA A 113 -10.70 -6.30 -12.83
N ALA A 114 -11.04 -5.29 -12.02
CA ALA A 114 -12.42 -4.85 -11.80
C ALA A 114 -13.08 -4.27 -13.06
N SER A 115 -12.28 -3.77 -14.02
CA SER A 115 -12.78 -3.29 -15.29
C SER A 115 -13.50 -4.38 -16.10
N GLY A 116 -13.15 -5.66 -15.89
CA GLY A 116 -13.68 -6.79 -16.66
C GLY A 116 -13.13 -6.89 -18.09
N HIS A 117 -12.23 -5.99 -18.50
CA HIS A 117 -11.68 -5.89 -19.85
C HIS A 117 -10.17 -6.18 -19.93
N PHE A 118 -9.52 -6.45 -18.80
CA PHE A 118 -8.12 -6.83 -18.78
C PHE A 118 -7.92 -8.25 -19.31
N GLU A 119 -7.12 -8.37 -20.36
CA GLU A 119 -6.67 -9.64 -20.92
C GLU A 119 -5.15 -9.79 -20.77
N TRP A 120 -4.67 -11.02 -20.63
CA TRP A 120 -3.23 -11.34 -20.51
C TRP A 120 -2.49 -11.23 -21.86
N THR A 121 -2.45 -10.03 -22.42
CA THR A 121 -1.70 -9.70 -23.63
C THR A 121 -0.46 -8.87 -23.29
N PRO A 122 0.63 -8.96 -24.06
CA PRO A 122 1.82 -8.12 -23.84
C PRO A 122 1.51 -6.63 -23.81
N GLU A 123 0.56 -6.19 -24.63
CA GLU A 123 0.10 -4.79 -24.67
C GLU A 123 -0.58 -4.38 -23.35
N ASN A 124 -1.53 -5.16 -22.85
CA ASN A 124 -2.22 -4.84 -21.60
C ASN A 124 -1.27 -4.89 -20.40
N VAL A 125 -0.32 -5.84 -20.40
CA VAL A 125 0.73 -5.89 -19.38
C VAL A 125 1.59 -4.62 -19.43
N ALA A 126 1.96 -4.14 -20.63
CA ALA A 126 2.70 -2.90 -20.79
C ALA A 126 1.91 -1.66 -20.34
N LYS A 127 0.61 -1.56 -20.69
CA LYS A 127 -0.30 -0.52 -20.20
C LYS A 127 -0.35 -0.49 -18.67
N SER A 128 -0.57 -1.65 -18.05
CA SER A 128 -0.57 -1.78 -16.58
C SER A 128 0.78 -1.41 -15.97
N ALA A 129 1.89 -1.88 -16.53
CA ALA A 129 3.23 -1.57 -16.03
C ALA A 129 3.53 -0.07 -16.09
N LEU A 130 3.12 0.60 -17.15
CA LEU A 130 3.26 2.04 -17.29
C LEU A 130 2.38 2.79 -16.28
N CYS A 131 1.14 2.35 -16.08
CA CYS A 131 0.26 2.91 -15.05
C CYS A 131 0.79 2.70 -13.63
N MET A 132 1.39 1.55 -13.35
CA MET A 132 2.06 1.26 -12.07
C MET A 132 3.29 2.15 -11.85
N THR A 133 4.05 2.43 -12.92
CA THR A 133 5.19 3.36 -12.90
C THR A 133 4.74 4.80 -12.63
N MET A 134 3.63 5.23 -13.25
CA MET A 134 3.00 6.52 -13.00
C MET A 134 2.53 6.63 -11.54
N SER A 135 1.73 5.68 -11.07
CA SER A 135 1.13 5.75 -9.73
C SER A 135 2.15 5.60 -8.60
N GLY A 136 3.09 4.66 -8.73
CA GLY A 136 4.11 4.39 -7.71
C GLY A 136 5.31 5.35 -7.83
N PRO A 137 6.38 4.98 -8.55
CA PRO A 137 7.60 5.78 -8.64
C PRO A 137 7.39 7.26 -8.92
N LEU A 138 6.54 7.63 -9.88
CA LEU A 138 6.38 9.03 -10.26
C LEU A 138 5.52 9.81 -9.26
N LEU A 139 4.23 9.49 -9.14
CA LEU A 139 3.30 10.29 -8.32
C LEU A 139 3.40 10.00 -6.81
N THR A 140 3.65 8.75 -6.41
CA THR A 140 3.93 8.45 -4.99
C THR A 140 5.34 8.89 -4.61
N GLY A 141 6.32 8.76 -5.51
CA GLY A 141 7.64 9.35 -5.27
C GLY A 141 7.59 10.87 -5.10
N TYR A 142 6.80 11.58 -5.92
CA TYR A 142 6.47 12.98 -5.72
C TYR A 142 5.89 13.21 -4.32
N THR A 143 4.87 12.43 -3.95
CA THR A 143 4.19 12.53 -2.65
C THR A 143 5.13 12.40 -1.46
N GLN A 144 6.02 11.40 -1.49
CA GLN A 144 6.98 11.18 -0.41
C GLN A 144 8.05 12.28 -0.36
N THR A 145 8.52 12.72 -1.53
CA THR A 145 9.55 13.76 -1.62
C THR A 145 9.02 15.12 -1.14
N ILE A 146 7.80 15.52 -1.54
CA ILE A 146 7.22 16.78 -1.03
C ILE A 146 6.92 16.70 0.46
N ASN A 147 6.55 15.52 0.96
CA ASN A 147 6.26 15.34 2.38
C ASN A 147 7.52 15.62 3.22
N ASP A 148 8.63 14.96 2.89
CA ASP A 148 9.91 15.19 3.57
C ASP A 148 10.41 16.63 3.38
N TYR A 149 10.17 17.25 2.21
CA TYR A 149 10.52 18.65 1.95
C TYR A 149 9.79 19.63 2.89
N PHE A 150 8.47 19.49 3.05
CA PHE A 150 7.67 20.38 3.92
C PHE A 150 7.76 20.03 5.41
N ASP A 151 8.35 18.89 5.74
CA ASP A 151 8.60 18.45 7.12
C ASP A 151 10.06 18.60 7.53
N ARG A 152 10.95 19.10 6.66
CA ARG A 152 12.41 19.21 6.90
C ARG A 152 12.81 19.84 8.24
N GLU A 153 12.08 20.85 8.72
CA GLU A 153 12.36 21.52 10.00
C GLU A 153 11.98 20.64 11.19
N ILE A 154 10.87 19.90 11.08
CA ILE A 154 10.42 18.93 12.08
C ILE A 154 11.36 17.72 12.10
N ASP A 155 11.74 17.25 10.91
CA ASP A 155 12.67 16.13 10.73
C ASP A 155 14.08 16.48 11.20
N ALA A 156 14.52 17.74 11.12
CA ALA A 156 15.79 18.18 11.69
C ALA A 156 15.86 18.00 13.21
N ILE A 157 14.71 18.06 13.90
CA ILE A 157 14.62 17.84 15.35
C ILE A 157 14.54 16.34 15.66
N ASN A 158 13.69 15.60 14.95
CA ASN A 158 13.37 14.22 15.30
C ASN A 158 14.35 13.20 14.70
N GLU A 159 14.77 13.41 13.45
CA GLU A 159 15.56 12.47 12.67
C GLU A 159 16.62 13.23 11.84
N PRO A 160 17.61 13.89 12.50
CA PRO A 160 18.56 14.80 11.85
C PRO A 160 19.44 14.14 10.79
N TYR A 161 19.54 12.81 10.81
CA TYR A 161 20.30 12.01 9.86
C TYR A 161 19.60 11.83 8.50
N ARG A 162 18.32 12.23 8.37
CA ARG A 162 17.55 12.14 7.12
C ARG A 162 18.22 12.97 6.01
N PRO A 163 18.03 12.61 4.72
CA PRO A 163 18.80 13.24 3.64
C PRO A 163 18.63 14.76 3.52
N ILE A 164 17.43 15.31 3.72
CA ILE A 164 17.17 16.75 3.62
C ILE A 164 17.75 17.50 4.84
N PRO A 165 17.42 17.14 6.10
CA PRO A 165 17.95 17.84 7.27
C PRO A 165 19.47 17.72 7.45
N SER A 166 20.06 16.58 7.06
CA SER A 166 21.52 16.38 7.13
C SER A 166 22.31 17.13 6.06
N GLY A 167 21.63 17.76 5.09
CA GLY A 167 22.29 18.50 4.00
C GLY A 167 22.92 17.61 2.93
N LYS A 168 22.65 16.29 2.93
CA LYS A 168 23.17 15.36 1.90
C LYS A 168 22.63 15.63 0.50
N ILE A 169 21.49 16.31 0.42
CA ILE A 169 20.90 16.80 -0.82
C ILE A 169 20.49 18.26 -0.63
N SER A 170 20.78 19.11 -1.62
CA SER A 170 20.42 20.53 -1.54
C SER A 170 18.91 20.72 -1.74
N GLU A 171 18.39 21.82 -1.21
CA GLU A 171 16.97 22.17 -1.34
C GLU A 171 16.54 22.25 -2.82
N ALA A 172 17.36 22.90 -3.66
CA ALA A 172 17.11 23.02 -5.09
C ALA A 172 17.06 21.65 -5.80
N GLU A 173 17.89 20.69 -5.37
CA GLU A 173 17.89 19.33 -5.92
C GLU A 173 16.62 18.54 -5.56
N VAL A 174 16.08 18.76 -4.35
CA VAL A 174 14.81 18.16 -3.90
C VAL A 174 13.63 18.78 -4.65
N VAL A 175 13.61 20.10 -4.80
CA VAL A 175 12.58 20.81 -5.57
C VAL A 175 12.57 20.34 -7.02
N THR A 176 13.74 20.27 -7.65
CA THR A 176 13.88 19.76 -9.01
C THR A 176 13.36 18.32 -9.10
N GLN A 177 13.68 17.46 -8.13
CA GLN A 177 13.22 16.07 -8.13
C GLN A 177 11.70 15.95 -8.08
N PHE A 178 11.04 16.59 -7.12
CA PHE A 178 9.60 16.43 -7.03
C PHE A 178 8.89 17.08 -8.24
N LEU A 179 9.42 18.15 -8.82
CA LEU A 179 8.87 18.74 -10.05
C LEU A 179 9.02 17.79 -11.25
N LEU A 180 10.18 17.13 -11.41
CA LEU A 180 10.39 16.11 -12.44
C LEU A 180 9.48 14.90 -12.24
N LEU A 181 9.29 14.45 -11.00
CA LEU A 181 8.39 13.33 -10.68
C LEU A 181 6.92 13.69 -10.98
N LEU A 182 6.48 14.89 -10.60
CA LEU A 182 5.14 15.39 -10.87
C LEU A 182 4.88 15.52 -12.37
N THR A 183 5.74 16.27 -13.07
CA THR A 183 5.61 16.51 -14.52
C THR A 183 5.78 15.22 -15.30
N GLY A 184 6.67 14.32 -14.89
CA GLY A 184 6.82 12.99 -15.46
C GLY A 184 5.57 12.14 -15.28
N GLY A 185 4.97 12.13 -14.09
CA GLY A 185 3.73 11.39 -13.83
C GLY A 185 2.55 11.92 -14.65
N ILE A 186 2.36 13.23 -14.70
CA ILE A 186 1.32 13.87 -15.54
C ILE A 186 1.62 13.66 -17.03
N GLY A 187 2.90 13.69 -17.43
CA GLY A 187 3.34 13.42 -18.80
C GLY A 187 3.02 11.99 -19.24
N VAL A 188 3.28 11.00 -18.39
CA VAL A 188 2.91 9.60 -18.65
C VAL A 188 1.39 9.45 -18.75
N ALA A 189 0.64 10.10 -17.86
CA ALA A 189 -0.82 10.08 -17.89
C ALA A 189 -1.38 10.61 -19.22
N SER A 190 -0.94 11.80 -19.61
CA SER A 190 -1.46 12.55 -20.77
C SER A 190 -0.94 12.04 -22.11
N ALA A 191 0.37 11.84 -22.24
CA ALA A 191 0.99 11.52 -23.53
C ALA A 191 0.95 10.03 -23.87
N ALA A 192 0.78 9.15 -22.87
CA ALA A 192 0.80 7.71 -23.07
C ALA A 192 -0.51 7.04 -22.66
N LEU A 193 -0.92 7.14 -21.39
CA LEU A 193 -2.04 6.34 -20.87
C LEU A 193 -3.40 6.77 -21.43
N ASP A 194 -3.71 8.07 -21.48
CA ASP A 194 -4.94 8.58 -22.09
C ASP A 194 -5.01 8.21 -23.59
N VAL A 195 -3.89 8.29 -24.30
CA VAL A 195 -3.78 7.92 -25.72
C VAL A 195 -3.96 6.42 -25.93
N TRP A 196 -3.29 5.59 -25.12
CA TRP A 196 -3.36 4.12 -25.20
C TRP A 196 -4.71 3.54 -24.79
N ALA A 197 -5.43 4.21 -23.90
CA ALA A 197 -6.79 3.88 -23.52
C ALA A 197 -7.83 4.37 -24.54
N GLY A 198 -7.45 5.27 -25.46
CA GLY A 198 -8.35 5.86 -26.44
C GLY A 198 -9.35 6.82 -25.80
N HIS A 199 -8.93 7.57 -24.78
CA HIS A 199 -9.80 8.49 -24.07
C HIS A 199 -10.05 9.78 -24.86
N ASP A 200 -11.32 10.08 -25.16
CA ASP A 200 -11.72 11.38 -25.73
C ASP A 200 -11.61 12.53 -24.72
N PHE A 201 -11.71 12.22 -23.42
CA PHE A 201 -11.58 13.14 -22.30
C PHE A 201 -10.42 12.67 -21.42
N PRO A 202 -9.47 13.53 -20.99
CA PRO A 202 -8.19 13.09 -20.41
C PRO A 202 -8.33 12.63 -18.94
N VAL A 203 -9.02 11.51 -18.72
CA VAL A 203 -9.35 10.96 -17.39
C VAL A 203 -8.08 10.63 -16.61
N MET A 204 -7.08 10.00 -17.23
CA MET A 204 -5.84 9.62 -16.54
C MET A 204 -5.08 10.86 -16.09
N THR A 205 -5.00 11.87 -16.95
CA THR A 205 -4.37 13.15 -16.62
C THR A 205 -5.07 13.83 -15.45
N LEU A 206 -6.40 13.87 -15.44
CA LEU A 206 -7.16 14.48 -14.36
C LEU A 206 -7.00 13.71 -13.05
N LEU A 207 -6.96 12.38 -13.09
CA LEU A 207 -6.66 11.55 -11.91
C LEU A 207 -5.26 11.84 -11.37
N ALA A 208 -4.26 11.95 -12.24
CA ALA A 208 -2.89 12.28 -11.85
C ALA A 208 -2.78 13.67 -11.20
N VAL A 209 -3.42 14.68 -11.80
CA VAL A 209 -3.47 16.05 -11.26
C VAL A 209 -4.22 16.07 -9.93
N PHE A 210 -5.38 15.43 -9.85
CA PHE A 210 -6.19 15.36 -8.64
C PHE A 210 -5.44 14.66 -7.51
N GLY A 211 -4.85 13.49 -7.76
CA GLY A 211 -4.05 12.77 -6.76
C GLY A 211 -2.84 13.58 -6.29
N SER A 212 -2.15 14.27 -7.20
CA SER A 212 -1.05 15.17 -6.86
C SER A 212 -1.51 16.36 -6.02
N PHE A 213 -2.70 16.90 -6.31
CA PHE A 213 -3.31 17.95 -5.50
C PHE A 213 -3.65 17.48 -4.09
N ILE A 214 -4.24 16.29 -3.93
CA ILE A 214 -4.49 15.68 -2.61
C ILE A 214 -3.19 15.51 -1.82
N SER A 215 -2.13 15.05 -2.48
CA SER A 215 -0.80 14.92 -1.89
C SER A 215 -0.21 16.26 -1.44
N TYR A 216 -0.38 17.31 -2.25
CA TYR A 216 0.03 18.66 -1.90
C TYR A 216 -0.72 19.19 -0.67
N ILE A 217 -2.06 19.15 -0.64
CA ILE A 217 -2.84 19.65 0.51
C ILE A 217 -2.63 18.82 1.78
N TYR A 218 -2.19 17.56 1.63
CA TYR A 218 -1.80 16.72 2.76
C TYR A 218 -0.50 17.21 3.41
N SER A 219 0.50 17.59 2.61
CA SER A 219 1.86 17.90 3.09
C SER A 219 2.14 19.39 3.28
N ALA A 220 1.59 20.23 2.43
CA ALA A 220 1.93 21.65 2.31
C ALA A 220 0.89 22.57 2.99
N PRO A 221 1.31 23.76 3.46
CA PRO A 221 0.38 24.83 3.84
C PRO A 221 -0.49 25.27 2.65
N PRO A 222 -1.72 25.77 2.88
CA PRO A 222 -2.30 26.14 4.18
C PRO A 222 -3.04 25.02 4.91
N LEU A 223 -3.40 23.92 4.25
CA LEU A 223 -4.24 22.87 4.84
C LEU A 223 -3.47 21.85 5.68
N LYS A 224 -2.31 21.40 5.18
CA LYS A 224 -1.43 20.41 5.82
C LYS A 224 -2.21 19.31 6.58
N LEU A 225 -3.10 18.60 5.86
CA LEU A 225 -4.09 17.67 6.44
C LEU A 225 -3.51 16.63 7.40
N LYS A 226 -2.22 16.27 7.24
CA LYS A 226 -1.50 15.38 8.15
C LYS A 226 -1.53 15.82 9.62
N GLN A 227 -1.85 17.09 9.91
CA GLN A 227 -2.00 17.59 11.29
C GLN A 227 -3.33 17.15 11.93
N SER A 228 -4.34 16.83 11.12
CA SER A 228 -5.64 16.34 11.60
C SER A 228 -5.64 14.81 11.63
N GLY A 229 -5.80 14.21 12.81
CA GLY A 229 -5.84 12.74 12.95
C GLY A 229 -6.93 12.06 12.11
N TRP A 230 -8.13 12.62 12.00
CA TRP A 230 -9.20 12.00 11.19
C TRP A 230 -9.05 12.28 9.69
N ALA A 231 -9.10 13.55 9.30
CA ALA A 231 -9.06 13.93 7.89
C ALA A 231 -7.74 13.53 7.20
N GLY A 232 -6.61 13.67 7.90
CA GLY A 232 -5.30 13.23 7.41
C GLY A 232 -5.25 11.72 7.19
N ASN A 233 -5.66 10.93 8.17
CA ASN A 233 -5.61 9.46 8.04
C ASN A 233 -6.59 8.93 6.99
N TYR A 234 -7.78 9.52 6.89
CA TYR A 234 -8.71 9.13 5.83
C TYR A 234 -8.16 9.53 4.45
N ALA A 235 -7.66 10.75 4.28
CA ALA A 235 -7.05 11.18 3.02
C ALA A 235 -5.86 10.29 2.63
N LEU A 236 -5.02 9.91 3.59
CA LEU A 236 -3.93 8.95 3.40
C LEU A 236 -4.48 7.59 2.95
N GLY A 237 -5.37 6.99 3.74
CA GLY A 237 -5.93 5.67 3.44
C GLY A 237 -6.68 5.62 2.11
N SER A 238 -7.49 6.63 1.81
CA SER A 238 -8.29 6.70 0.59
C SER A 238 -7.45 6.93 -0.65
N SER A 239 -6.39 7.72 -0.56
CA SER A 239 -5.51 7.96 -1.71
C SER A 239 -4.75 6.70 -2.12
N TYR A 240 -4.39 5.84 -1.17
CA TYR A 240 -3.70 4.57 -1.45
C TYR A 240 -4.63 3.46 -1.97
N ILE A 241 -5.95 3.62 -1.86
CA ILE A 241 -6.94 2.64 -2.32
C ILE A 241 -7.66 3.14 -3.57
N ALA A 242 -8.37 4.27 -3.46
CA ALA A 242 -9.28 4.74 -4.51
C ALA A 242 -8.54 5.21 -5.76
N LEU A 243 -7.52 6.07 -5.62
CA LEU A 243 -6.81 6.65 -6.78
C LEU A 243 -6.14 5.60 -7.69
N PRO A 244 -5.32 4.65 -7.18
CA PRO A 244 -4.73 3.63 -8.06
C PRO A 244 -5.79 2.69 -8.64
N TRP A 245 -6.86 2.40 -7.90
CA TRP A 245 -7.99 1.62 -8.43
C TRP A 245 -8.67 2.35 -9.59
N TRP A 246 -8.95 3.65 -9.44
CA TRP A 246 -9.55 4.46 -10.48
C TRP A 246 -8.67 4.53 -11.73
N ALA A 247 -7.35 4.66 -11.56
CA ALA A 247 -6.42 4.64 -12.66
C ALA A 247 -6.45 3.29 -13.41
N GLY A 248 -6.45 2.16 -12.68
CA GLY A 248 -6.57 0.83 -13.29
C GLY A 248 -7.92 0.61 -13.98
N GLN A 249 -9.02 1.03 -13.36
CA GLN A 249 -10.37 0.95 -13.92
C GLN A 249 -10.50 1.77 -15.21
N ALA A 250 -10.04 3.03 -15.18
CA ALA A 250 -10.12 3.93 -16.32
C ALA A 250 -9.24 3.46 -17.48
N LEU A 251 -8.10 2.84 -17.21
CA LEU A 251 -7.18 2.39 -18.26
C LEU A 251 -7.75 1.25 -19.13
N PHE A 252 -8.59 0.40 -18.57
CA PHE A 252 -9.13 -0.78 -19.27
C PHE A 252 -10.65 -0.73 -19.47
N GLY A 253 -11.36 0.15 -18.79
CA GLY A 253 -12.80 0.27 -18.88
C GLY A 253 -13.29 1.67 -18.52
N THR A 254 -14.58 1.79 -18.24
CA THR A 254 -15.17 3.09 -17.88
C THR A 254 -15.14 3.30 -16.37
N LEU A 255 -14.62 4.46 -15.94
CA LEU A 255 -14.72 4.91 -14.56
C LEU A 255 -16.11 5.52 -14.31
N THR A 256 -17.01 4.73 -13.73
CA THR A 256 -18.36 5.19 -13.39
C THR A 256 -18.43 5.77 -11.98
N ALA A 257 -19.44 6.60 -11.72
CA ALA A 257 -19.69 7.16 -10.40
C ALA A 257 -19.87 6.07 -9.33
N ASP A 258 -20.52 4.96 -9.67
CA ASP A 258 -20.72 3.83 -8.76
C ASP A 258 -19.38 3.22 -8.31
N VAL A 259 -18.43 3.04 -9.24
CA VAL A 259 -17.08 2.55 -8.91
C VAL A 259 -16.36 3.56 -8.02
N MET A 260 -16.46 4.85 -8.33
CA MET A 260 -15.84 5.91 -7.52
C MET A 260 -16.39 5.95 -6.09
N VAL A 261 -17.71 5.93 -5.93
CA VAL A 261 -18.37 5.94 -4.62
C VAL A 261 -18.03 4.66 -3.85
N LEU A 262 -18.12 3.50 -4.49
CA LEU A 262 -17.82 2.21 -3.85
C LEU A 262 -16.39 2.17 -3.30
N THR A 263 -15.42 2.58 -4.09
CA THR A 263 -14.00 2.57 -3.70
C THR A 263 -13.66 3.62 -2.64
N VAL A 264 -14.32 4.78 -2.64
CA VAL A 264 -14.21 5.80 -1.57
C VAL A 264 -14.82 5.30 -0.26
N LEU A 265 -15.98 4.64 -0.31
CA LEU A 265 -16.57 4.01 0.87
C LEU A 265 -15.71 2.85 1.37
N TYR A 266 -15.20 2.01 0.45
CA TYR A 266 -14.27 0.94 0.79
C TYR A 266 -12.97 1.46 1.42
N SER A 267 -12.58 2.69 1.08
CA SER A 267 -11.40 3.35 1.66
C SER A 267 -11.53 3.67 3.15
N LEU A 268 -12.71 3.49 3.76
CA LEU A 268 -12.83 3.47 5.23
C LEU A 268 -11.97 2.37 5.86
N ALA A 269 -11.72 1.25 5.17
CA ALA A 269 -10.73 0.28 5.61
C ALA A 269 -9.30 0.85 5.58
N GLY A 270 -9.00 1.74 4.64
CA GLY A 270 -7.73 2.47 4.54
C GLY A 270 -7.47 3.38 5.74
N LEU A 271 -8.51 3.97 6.33
CA LEU A 271 -8.41 4.71 7.59
C LEU A 271 -7.87 3.82 8.72
N GLY A 272 -8.36 2.58 8.83
CA GLY A 272 -7.85 1.62 9.81
C GLY A 272 -6.36 1.35 9.63
N ILE A 273 -5.91 1.13 8.39
CA ILE A 273 -4.48 0.93 8.07
C ILE A 273 -3.63 2.16 8.43
N ALA A 274 -4.14 3.36 8.18
CA ALA A 274 -3.46 4.59 8.58
C ALA A 274 -3.31 4.67 10.12
N ILE A 275 -4.34 4.31 10.88
CA ILE A 275 -4.26 4.23 12.35
C ILE A 275 -3.20 3.23 12.81
N VAL A 276 -3.04 2.09 12.12
CA VAL A 276 -1.96 1.12 12.42
C VAL A 276 -0.57 1.78 12.34
N ASN A 277 -0.36 2.70 11.40
CA ASN A 277 0.91 3.41 11.28
C ASN A 277 1.11 4.43 12.42
N ASP A 278 0.06 5.12 12.86
CA ASP A 278 0.15 6.08 13.98
C ASP A 278 0.57 5.43 15.30
N PHE A 279 0.27 4.13 15.51
CA PHE A 279 0.77 3.42 16.71
C PHE A 279 2.30 3.39 16.81
N LYS A 280 3.02 3.57 15.69
CA LYS A 280 4.49 3.61 15.67
C LYS A 280 5.05 5.00 16.03
N SER A 281 4.21 6.04 16.03
CA SER A 281 4.62 7.44 16.19
C SER A 281 4.02 8.15 17.41
N ILE A 282 3.31 7.45 18.29
CA ILE A 282 2.55 8.04 19.42
C ILE A 282 3.40 9.01 20.25
N GLU A 283 4.62 8.60 20.64
CA GLU A 283 5.51 9.42 21.46
C GLU A 283 5.94 10.71 20.73
N GLY A 284 6.25 10.59 19.43
CA GLY A 284 6.65 11.72 18.59
C GLY A 284 5.48 12.67 18.31
N ASP A 285 4.31 12.13 17.97
CA ASP A 285 3.09 12.91 17.72
C ASP A 285 2.68 13.71 18.95
N ARG A 286 2.77 13.09 20.13
CA ARG A 286 2.51 13.77 21.41
C ARG A 286 3.49 14.90 21.67
N ALA A 287 4.78 14.70 21.40
CA ALA A 287 5.81 15.74 21.58
C ALA A 287 5.61 16.93 20.63
N LEU A 288 5.07 16.67 19.42
CA LEU A 288 4.78 17.69 18.40
C LEU A 288 3.38 18.32 18.55
N GLY A 289 2.59 17.92 19.55
CA GLY A 289 1.23 18.42 19.77
C GLY A 289 0.21 17.95 18.72
N LEU A 290 0.53 16.93 17.93
CA LEU A 290 -0.36 16.35 16.94
C LEU A 290 -1.46 15.52 17.61
N GLN A 291 -2.68 15.64 17.10
CA GLN A 291 -3.83 14.89 17.59
C GLN A 291 -4.07 13.64 16.73
N SER A 292 -3.06 12.76 16.63
CA SER A 292 -3.23 11.45 16.00
C SER A 292 -4.22 10.60 16.78
N LEU A 293 -4.87 9.63 16.12
CA LEU A 293 -5.96 8.87 16.75
C LEU A 293 -5.53 8.10 18.01
N PRO A 294 -4.34 7.47 18.06
CA PRO A 294 -3.83 6.86 19.30
C PRO A 294 -3.50 7.87 20.40
N VAL A 295 -3.13 9.11 20.06
CA VAL A 295 -2.89 10.18 21.05
C VAL A 295 -4.21 10.68 21.62
N ALA A 296 -5.23 10.89 20.78
CA ALA A 296 -6.53 11.41 21.17
C ALA A 296 -7.40 10.41 21.96
N PHE A 297 -7.42 9.14 21.53
CA PHE A 297 -8.30 8.10 22.10
C PHE A 297 -7.57 7.09 22.99
N GLY A 298 -6.25 7.23 23.12
CA GLY A 298 -5.41 6.23 23.75
C GLY A 298 -5.26 4.95 22.91
N VAL A 299 -4.35 4.09 23.34
CA VAL A 299 -3.99 2.87 22.60
C VAL A 299 -5.18 1.93 22.42
N GLU A 300 -5.95 1.69 23.50
CA GLU A 300 -7.08 0.74 23.44
C GLU A 300 -8.25 1.29 22.62
N GLY A 301 -8.57 2.58 22.73
CA GLY A 301 -9.61 3.23 21.94
C GLY A 301 -9.28 3.21 20.44
N ALA A 302 -8.06 3.63 20.08
CA ALA A 302 -7.61 3.62 18.69
C ALA A 302 -7.56 2.21 18.10
N LYS A 303 -7.25 1.19 18.91
CA LYS A 303 -7.23 -0.21 18.46
C LYS A 303 -8.63 -0.68 18.06
N TRP A 304 -9.65 -0.39 18.87
CA TRP A 304 -11.02 -0.73 18.52
C TRP A 304 -11.55 0.07 17.32
N ILE A 305 -11.17 1.35 17.19
CA ILE A 305 -11.51 2.15 16.01
C ILE A 305 -10.89 1.54 14.75
N CYS A 306 -9.61 1.18 14.81
CA CYS A 306 -8.89 0.53 13.70
C CYS A 306 -9.55 -0.78 13.28
N VAL A 307 -9.82 -1.69 14.22
CA VAL A 307 -10.44 -2.98 13.91
C VAL A 307 -11.85 -2.79 13.36
N SER A 308 -12.66 -1.93 14.00
CA SER A 308 -14.05 -1.70 13.59
C SER A 308 -14.13 -1.09 12.20
N THR A 309 -13.27 -0.12 11.86
CA THR A 309 -13.29 0.51 10.53
C THR A 309 -12.94 -0.46 9.42
N ILE A 310 -12.02 -1.41 9.65
CA ILE A 310 -11.69 -2.45 8.69
C ILE A 310 -12.83 -3.48 8.59
N ASP A 311 -13.21 -4.08 9.71
CA ASP A 311 -14.15 -5.20 9.75
C ASP A 311 -15.55 -4.79 9.27
N VAL A 312 -16.07 -3.64 9.72
CA VAL A 312 -17.38 -3.13 9.30
C VAL A 312 -17.40 -2.86 7.80
N THR A 313 -16.31 -2.30 7.25
CA THR A 313 -16.22 -2.03 5.82
C THR A 313 -16.20 -3.33 5.00
N GLN A 314 -15.42 -4.33 5.42
CA GLN A 314 -15.35 -5.63 4.75
C GLN A 314 -16.69 -6.39 4.82
N LEU A 315 -17.33 -6.42 5.99
CA LEU A 315 -18.64 -7.02 6.17
C LEU A 315 -19.71 -6.29 5.36
N GLY A 316 -19.64 -4.95 5.30
CA GLY A 316 -20.53 -4.13 4.49
C GLY A 316 -20.43 -4.45 3.00
N VAL A 317 -19.21 -4.55 2.46
CA VAL A 317 -18.98 -4.95 1.06
C VAL A 317 -19.45 -6.38 0.81
N ALA A 318 -19.14 -7.33 1.71
CA ALA A 318 -19.60 -8.71 1.57
C ALA A 318 -21.14 -8.81 1.55
N ALA A 319 -21.81 -8.08 2.44
CA ALA A 319 -23.27 -8.00 2.48
C ALA A 319 -23.84 -7.37 1.21
N TYR A 320 -23.23 -6.29 0.71
CA TYR A 320 -23.63 -5.63 -0.54
C TYR A 320 -23.52 -6.59 -1.74
N LEU A 321 -22.41 -7.32 -1.86
CA LEU A 321 -22.19 -8.28 -2.94
C LEU A 321 -23.18 -9.45 -2.88
N GLU A 322 -23.44 -10.00 -1.69
CA GLU A 322 -24.41 -11.09 -1.52
C GLU A 322 -25.84 -10.62 -1.81
N PHE A 323 -26.19 -9.39 -1.40
CA PHE A 323 -27.48 -8.79 -1.76
C PHE A 323 -27.63 -8.63 -3.27
N GLY A 324 -26.63 -8.07 -3.95
CA GLY A 324 -26.61 -7.94 -5.41
C GLY A 324 -26.74 -9.28 -6.13
N ARG A 325 -26.02 -10.31 -5.67
CA ARG A 325 -26.11 -11.68 -6.22
C ARG A 325 -27.52 -12.26 -6.11
N ARG A 326 -28.20 -12.04 -4.98
CA ARG A 326 -29.59 -12.51 -4.76
C ARG A 326 -30.58 -11.80 -5.68
N CYS A 327 -30.46 -10.49 -5.85
CA CYS A 327 -31.31 -9.72 -6.77
C CYS A 327 -31.15 -10.19 -8.23
N SER A 328 -29.91 -10.39 -8.68
CA SER A 328 -29.62 -10.90 -10.04
C SER A 328 -30.11 -12.32 -10.27
N SER A 329 -30.06 -13.18 -9.25
CA SER A 329 -30.60 -14.54 -9.32
C SER A 329 -32.14 -14.53 -9.39
N ALA A 330 -32.79 -13.67 -8.61
CA ALA A 330 -34.24 -13.52 -8.60
C ALA A 330 -34.80 -12.92 -9.90
N SER A 331 -34.08 -11.98 -10.53
CA SER A 331 -34.46 -11.42 -11.84
C SER A 331 -34.32 -12.43 -12.97
N SER A 332 -33.28 -13.27 -12.94
CA SER A 332 -33.04 -14.34 -13.91
C SER A 332 -34.10 -15.44 -13.82
N SER A 333 -34.50 -15.81 -12.59
CA SER A 333 -35.59 -16.76 -12.32
C SER A 333 -36.95 -16.29 -12.88
N ARG A 334 -37.32 -15.02 -12.66
CA ARG A 334 -38.57 -14.45 -13.20
C ARG A 334 -38.61 -14.35 -14.72
N ARG A 335 -37.44 -14.17 -15.36
CA ARG A 335 -37.35 -14.10 -16.83
C ARG A 335 -37.59 -15.47 -17.47
N CYS A 336 -37.09 -16.56 -16.87
CA CYS A 336 -37.33 -17.94 -17.32
C CYS A 336 -38.78 -18.43 -17.12
N THR A 337 -39.48 -17.97 -16.08
CA THR A 337 -40.89 -18.35 -15.87
C THR A 337 -41.86 -17.62 -16.81
N SER A 338 -41.48 -16.46 -17.32
CA SER A 338 -42.27 -15.71 -18.31
C SER A 338 -42.14 -16.21 -19.76
N SER A 339 -41.17 -17.09 -20.05
CA SER A 339 -40.88 -17.61 -21.39
C SER A 339 -41.48 -18.98 -21.70
N THR A 340 -42.33 -19.54 -20.83
CA THR A 340 -43.11 -20.74 -21.17
C THR A 340 -44.23 -20.36 -22.15
N PRO A 341 -44.22 -20.79 -23.42
CA PRO A 341 -45.38 -20.66 -24.27
C PRO A 341 -46.43 -21.62 -23.73
N THR A 342 -47.59 -21.11 -23.34
CA THR A 342 -48.80 -21.92 -23.14
C THR A 342 -49.17 -22.56 -24.47
N SER A 343 -48.64 -23.75 -24.75
CA SER A 343 -49.10 -24.60 -25.84
C SER A 343 -50.40 -25.29 -25.41
N SER A 344 -51.53 -24.64 -25.66
CA SER A 344 -52.84 -25.32 -25.75
C SER A 344 -52.98 -25.95 -27.14
N PRO A 345 -53.32 -27.25 -27.27
CA PRO A 345 -53.53 -27.87 -28.56
C PRO A 345 -54.96 -27.56 -29.03
N THR A 346 -55.12 -26.54 -29.88
CA THR A 346 -56.37 -26.36 -30.64
C THR A 346 -56.05 -26.33 -32.12
N ARG A 347 -56.38 -27.45 -32.77
CA ARG A 347 -56.53 -27.63 -34.22
C ARG A 347 -57.35 -26.48 -34.81
N SER A 348 -56.82 -25.76 -35.80
CA SER A 348 -57.47 -25.56 -37.11
C SER A 348 -56.62 -24.70 -38.05
N ARG A 349 -56.92 -24.87 -39.33
CA ARG A 349 -56.19 -24.54 -40.57
C ARG A 349 -55.98 -23.04 -40.87
N THR A 350 -55.09 -22.85 -41.86
CA THR A 350 -55.10 -21.90 -43.00
C THR A 350 -54.43 -20.51 -42.90
N THR A 351 -53.31 -20.41 -43.62
CA THR A 351 -52.89 -19.38 -44.62
C THR A 351 -52.63 -17.91 -44.25
N SER A 352 -51.41 -17.50 -44.60
CA SER A 352 -51.01 -16.29 -45.34
C SER A 352 -50.54 -15.00 -44.63
N SER A 353 -49.36 -14.55 -45.10
CA SER A 353 -48.97 -13.16 -45.37
C SER A 353 -48.21 -12.32 -44.30
N THR A 354 -46.96 -12.01 -44.66
CA THR A 354 -46.25 -10.70 -44.64
C THR A 354 -46.19 -9.77 -43.40
N ARG A 355 -44.93 -9.52 -43.00
CA ARG A 355 -44.28 -8.19 -42.76
C ARG A 355 -44.43 -7.53 -41.37
N ARG A 356 -43.32 -7.40 -40.62
CA ARG A 356 -42.64 -6.11 -40.27
C ARG A 356 -41.55 -6.26 -39.19
N ARG A 357 -40.51 -5.44 -39.36
CA ARG A 357 -39.38 -5.12 -38.46
C ARG A 357 -39.81 -4.77 -37.03
N ARG A 358 -38.95 -5.07 -36.04
CA ARG A 358 -38.47 -4.15 -34.99
C ARG A 358 -37.36 -4.80 -34.15
N SER A 359 -36.20 -4.14 -34.08
CA SER A 359 -35.25 -4.17 -32.97
C SER A 359 -35.42 -2.86 -32.15
N PRO A 360 -34.63 -2.62 -31.10
CA PRO A 360 -34.69 -3.21 -29.76
C PRO A 360 -35.14 -2.16 -28.71
N SER A 361 -35.67 -2.57 -27.56
CA SER A 361 -35.98 -1.66 -26.45
C SER A 361 -35.25 -2.08 -25.17
N SER A 362 -34.18 -1.34 -24.89
CA SER A 362 -33.76 -0.83 -23.58
C SER A 362 -34.59 -1.25 -22.35
N CYS A 363 -33.94 -1.88 -21.38
CA CYS A 363 -34.34 -1.76 -19.98
C CYS A 363 -33.14 -1.22 -19.17
N LEU A 364 -33.24 0.07 -18.83
CA LEU A 364 -32.56 0.68 -17.70
C LEU A 364 -33.04 0.03 -16.39
N GLY A 365 -32.15 0.00 -15.40
CA GLY A 365 -32.50 0.03 -13.98
C GLY A 365 -32.68 -1.32 -13.31
N CYS A 366 -31.62 -1.79 -12.64
CA CYS A 366 -31.62 -2.43 -11.32
C CYS A 366 -30.18 -2.60 -10.84
#